data_AF-S4MWE9-F1
#
_entry.id   AF-S4MWE9-F1
#
_cell.length_a   1.000
_cell.length_b   1.000
_cell.length_c   1.000
_cell.angle_alpha   90.00
_cell.angle_beta   90.00
_cell.angle_gamma   90.00
#
_symmetry.space_group_name_H-M   'P 1'
#
loop_
_entity.id
_entity.type
_entity.pdbx_description
1 polymer ?
#
loop_
_entity_poly.entity_id
_entity_poly.type
_entity_poly.pdbx_seq_one_letter_code
_entity_poly.pdbx_strand_id
1 'polypeptide(L)'
;MEKILADGERLPASWPVAGTTGYDALRHVDGLFTDPAGFGELLGQYRRFAAPQTDRGGQWEATVRRAAYKVLTHELATETDRLVRVADRLCATSPEPALRDRAPWALRTALQELLVRMEVYRPYESVDAASVVTEEAAAEARLAFVVPEEAGAVDVVRDLVLGRYGDGPAQLEFRTRFAQTSSALRAKSVEDTAFYRYVPLLSATEVGGNPGGPALSPEEFHAYCARVQRDWPVTGTVASTHDTKRSADVRAALHVLAECPDRWADVLAEVTRTGEGVPDAQLAWAAWQTVFGLGPASGALERVQGALLKHVREAGLYTSWTEQEPPYEEAVARFVAAGPCGAPGERVAAFRDSLGPHIRANVLGMALVQLTMPGVPDVYQGTEAEYRALVDPDNRRAVGFPPEESGGTSGEKSAVTRVALGLRARRPDAFGDTATYMALPAQGPAAAHCLSFARSGEVVTAVTRLSLRLAQAGGWQDTRLPLPPGRWADVLEPGRAFTGHARVEELFERLPVALLERVGE
;
A
#
# COMPACT_ATOMS: atom_id res chain seq x y z
N MET A 1 -14.96 9.80 0.69
CA MET A 1 -14.09 10.87 0.14
C MET A 1 -12.74 10.30 -0.20
N GLU A 2 -12.08 10.76 -1.26
CA GLU A 2 -10.70 10.34 -1.51
C GLU A 2 -9.77 11.03 -0.49
N LYS A 3 -9.17 10.23 0.39
CA LYS A 3 -8.19 10.67 1.39
C LYS A 3 -7.29 9.49 1.71
N ILE A 4 -5.98 9.72 1.66
CA ILE A 4 -5.00 8.76 2.14
C ILE A 4 -4.81 8.95 3.65
N LEU A 5 -4.86 7.84 4.39
CA LEU A 5 -4.55 7.79 5.82
C LEU A 5 -3.15 7.21 5.98
N ALA A 6 -2.28 7.92 6.71
CA ALA A 6 -1.02 7.33 7.17
C ALA A 6 -1.29 6.26 8.25
N ASP A 7 -0.23 5.52 8.62
CA ASP A 7 -0.36 4.52 9.67
C ASP A 7 -0.77 5.16 11.00
N GLY A 8 -1.72 4.54 11.70
CA GLY A 8 -2.31 5.10 12.92
C GLY A 8 -3.19 6.36 12.74
N GLU A 9 -3.20 7.01 11.57
CA GLU A 9 -4.02 8.19 11.29
C GLU A 9 -5.51 7.82 11.27
N ARG A 10 -6.34 8.69 11.86
CA ARG A 10 -7.80 8.51 11.89
C ARG A 10 -8.49 9.62 11.12
N LEU A 11 -9.55 9.24 10.41
CA LEU A 11 -10.48 10.21 9.84
C LEU A 11 -11.15 11.00 10.99
N PRO A 12 -11.22 12.34 10.95
CA PRO A 12 -11.86 13.11 12.02
C PRO A 12 -13.35 12.75 12.15
N ALA A 13 -13.77 12.38 13.36
CA ALA A 13 -15.13 11.91 13.63
C ALA A 13 -16.21 12.98 13.40
N SER A 14 -15.84 14.26 13.40
CA SER A 14 -16.75 15.38 13.15
C SER A 14 -17.09 15.59 11.67
N TRP A 15 -16.41 14.91 10.75
CA TRP A 15 -16.62 15.12 9.32
C TRP A 15 -17.91 14.45 8.84
N PRO A 16 -18.79 15.17 8.11
CA PRO A 16 -20.05 14.63 7.62
C PRO A 16 -19.85 13.80 6.34
N VAL A 17 -19.14 12.67 6.45
CA VAL A 17 -18.78 11.79 5.33
C VAL A 17 -19.06 10.33 5.67
N ALA A 18 -19.19 9.47 4.66
CA ALA A 18 -19.35 8.03 4.86
C ALA A 18 -18.04 7.31 5.24
N GLY A 19 -16.89 7.94 4.97
CA GLY A 19 -15.56 7.35 5.12
C GLY A 19 -14.63 7.71 3.96
N THR A 20 -13.58 6.92 3.77
CA THR A 20 -12.60 7.06 2.69
C THR A 20 -13.05 6.31 1.42
N THR A 21 -12.27 6.39 0.35
CA THR A 21 -12.40 5.49 -0.82
C THR A 21 -11.80 4.10 -0.55
N GLY A 22 -11.01 3.92 0.51
CA GLY A 22 -10.60 2.60 1.00
C GLY A 22 -9.13 2.20 0.80
N TYR A 23 -8.22 3.11 0.48
CA TYR A 23 -6.78 2.79 0.42
C TYR A 23 -6.21 2.32 1.77
N ASP A 24 -6.81 2.76 2.87
CA ASP A 24 -6.52 2.22 4.19
C ASP A 24 -6.92 0.74 4.25
N ALA A 25 -8.09 0.34 3.74
CA ALA A 25 -8.47 -1.07 3.66
C ALA A 25 -7.52 -1.88 2.78
N LEU A 26 -7.13 -1.33 1.62
CA LEU A 26 -6.15 -1.94 0.69
C LEU A 26 -4.87 -2.32 1.43
N ARG A 27 -4.27 -1.36 2.15
CA ARG A 27 -3.05 -1.59 2.94
C ARG A 27 -3.22 -2.73 3.94
N HIS A 28 -4.35 -2.76 4.65
CA HIS A 28 -4.60 -3.80 5.65
C HIS A 28 -4.79 -5.19 5.03
N VAL A 29 -5.43 -5.27 3.87
CA VAL A 29 -5.59 -6.51 3.12
C VAL A 29 -4.24 -6.99 2.59
N ASP A 30 -3.47 -6.16 1.91
CA ASP A 30 -2.15 -6.52 1.36
C ASP A 30 -1.18 -6.98 2.48
N GLY A 31 -1.20 -6.31 3.64
CA GLY A 31 -0.32 -6.64 4.75
C GLY A 31 -0.54 -8.04 5.33
N LEU A 32 -1.77 -8.57 5.28
CA LEU A 32 -2.07 -9.93 5.72
C LEU A 32 -1.32 -11.01 4.94
N PHE A 33 -1.10 -10.77 3.64
CA PHE A 33 -0.49 -11.73 2.73
C PHE A 33 1.02 -11.56 2.60
N THR A 34 1.61 -10.59 3.30
CA THR A 34 3.06 -10.37 3.32
C THR A 34 3.68 -11.12 4.49
N ASP A 35 4.68 -11.98 4.22
CA ASP A 35 5.48 -12.62 5.27
C ASP A 35 6.45 -11.60 5.91
N PRO A 36 6.33 -11.27 7.20
CA PRO A 36 7.19 -10.28 7.85
C PRO A 36 8.66 -10.70 7.90
N ALA A 37 8.96 -11.98 8.18
CA ALA A 37 10.34 -12.47 8.24
C ALA A 37 10.96 -12.46 6.83
N GLY A 38 10.18 -12.97 5.89
CA GLY A 38 10.51 -12.98 4.47
C GLY A 38 10.75 -11.61 3.84
N PHE A 39 9.97 -10.60 4.23
CA PHE A 39 10.21 -9.22 3.80
C PHE A 39 11.56 -8.68 4.30
N GLY A 40 11.93 -8.96 5.55
CA GLY A 40 13.25 -8.59 6.09
C GLY A 40 14.41 -9.22 5.32
N GLU A 41 14.27 -10.49 4.95
CA GLU A 41 15.23 -11.21 4.11
C GLU A 41 15.31 -10.63 2.69
N LEU A 42 14.16 -10.37 2.05
CA LEU A 42 14.09 -9.71 0.73
C LEU A 42 14.76 -8.33 0.74
N LEU A 43 14.55 -7.52 1.79
CA LEU A 43 15.21 -6.23 1.95
C LEU A 43 16.74 -6.38 2.01
N GLY A 44 17.23 -7.41 2.72
CA GLY A 44 18.64 -7.76 2.74
C GLY A 44 19.18 -8.16 1.37
N GLN A 45 18.45 -8.99 0.62
CA GLN A 45 18.82 -9.40 -0.74
C GLN A 45 18.84 -8.21 -1.70
N TYR A 46 17.82 -7.35 -1.67
CA TYR A 46 17.76 -6.12 -2.46
C TYR A 46 18.96 -5.21 -2.18
N ARG A 47 19.31 -4.98 -0.91
CA ARG A 47 20.46 -4.15 -0.54
C ARG A 47 21.79 -4.73 -1.03
N ARG A 48 21.93 -6.06 -1.07
CA ARG A 48 23.11 -6.72 -1.65
C ARG A 48 23.14 -6.64 -3.17
N PHE A 49 22.01 -6.86 -3.83
CA PHE A 49 21.89 -6.88 -5.28
C PHE A 49 22.03 -5.48 -5.89
N ALA A 50 21.29 -4.51 -5.35
CA ALA A 50 21.19 -3.18 -5.93
C ALA A 50 22.17 -2.16 -5.32
N ALA A 51 22.72 -2.45 -4.14
CA ALA A 51 23.61 -1.57 -3.38
C ALA A 51 23.17 -0.09 -3.38
N PRO A 52 21.88 0.22 -3.09
CA PRO A 52 21.37 1.58 -3.16
C PRO A 52 22.01 2.45 -2.06
N GLN A 53 22.14 3.75 -2.33
CA GLN A 53 22.48 4.72 -1.29
C GLN A 53 21.38 4.76 -0.23
N THR A 54 21.74 5.03 1.03
CA THR A 54 20.83 5.06 2.18
C THR A 54 19.56 5.88 1.90
N ASP A 55 19.70 7.06 1.31
CA ASP A 55 18.64 8.02 1.04
C ASP A 55 18.10 7.96 -0.41
N ARG A 56 18.48 6.93 -1.17
CA ARG A 56 18.03 6.70 -2.56
C ARG A 56 17.57 5.26 -2.79
N GLY A 57 16.84 4.71 -1.83
CA GLY A 57 16.31 3.34 -1.88
C GLY A 57 16.85 2.42 -0.80
N GLY A 58 17.96 2.76 -0.13
CA GLY A 58 18.56 1.90 0.89
C GLY A 58 17.77 1.81 2.20
N GLN A 59 17.20 2.91 2.67
CA GLN A 59 16.36 2.99 3.87
C GLN A 59 15.12 3.84 3.58
N TRP A 60 13.97 3.39 4.06
CA TRP A 60 12.68 3.99 3.73
C TRP A 60 12.59 5.45 4.18
N GLU A 61 12.82 5.72 5.46
CA GLU A 61 12.66 7.04 6.07
C GLU A 61 13.63 8.05 5.46
N ALA A 62 14.89 7.65 5.25
CA ALA A 62 15.89 8.48 4.60
C ALA A 62 15.52 8.79 3.14
N THR A 63 14.98 7.81 2.41
CA THR A 63 14.55 7.97 1.02
C THR A 63 13.37 8.92 0.90
N VAL A 64 12.36 8.80 1.77
CA VAL A 64 11.22 9.72 1.84
C VAL A 64 11.71 11.13 2.12
N ARG A 65 12.58 11.32 3.13
CA ARG A 65 13.11 12.64 3.49
C ARG A 65 13.87 13.29 2.34
N ARG A 66 14.74 12.53 1.65
CA ARG A 66 15.48 13.01 0.48
C ARG A 66 14.56 13.38 -0.68
N ALA A 67 13.52 12.58 -0.93
CA ALA A 67 12.50 12.89 -1.93
C ALA A 67 11.75 14.19 -1.56
N ALA A 68 11.38 14.36 -0.29
CA ALA A 68 10.68 15.54 0.19
C ALA A 68 11.51 16.83 0.02
N TYR A 69 12.82 16.80 0.33
CA TYR A 69 13.70 17.94 0.03
C TYR A 69 13.74 18.27 -1.47
N LYS A 70 13.85 17.26 -2.35
CA LYS A 70 13.87 17.48 -3.80
C LYS A 70 12.57 18.16 -4.25
N VAL A 71 11.42 17.64 -3.82
CA VAL A 71 10.10 18.20 -4.16
C VAL A 71 9.97 19.64 -3.65
N LEU A 72 10.32 19.93 -2.39
CA LEU A 72 10.23 21.29 -1.83
C LEU A 72 11.13 22.31 -2.54
N THR A 73 12.29 21.88 -3.04
CA THR A 73 13.28 22.77 -3.66
C THR A 73 13.09 22.93 -5.17
N HIS A 74 12.31 22.06 -5.82
CA HIS A 74 12.09 22.07 -7.26
C HIS A 74 10.61 22.23 -7.59
N GLU A 75 9.81 21.17 -7.41
CA GLU A 75 8.40 21.12 -7.83
C GLU A 75 7.50 22.07 -7.02
N LEU A 76 7.75 22.20 -5.72
CA LEU A 76 7.00 23.05 -4.78
C LEU A 76 7.82 24.25 -4.30
N ALA A 77 8.80 24.68 -5.09
CA ALA A 77 9.65 25.83 -4.75
C ALA A 77 8.81 27.11 -4.58
N THR A 78 7.81 27.32 -5.44
CA THR A 78 6.92 28.49 -5.41
C THR A 78 6.04 28.50 -4.15
N GLU A 79 5.47 27.36 -3.79
CA GLU A 79 4.67 27.16 -2.58
C GLU A 79 5.50 27.39 -1.32
N THR A 80 6.71 26.84 -1.29
CA THR A 80 7.68 27.03 -0.20
C THR A 80 8.05 28.50 -0.05
N ASP A 81 8.39 29.18 -1.15
CA ASP A 81 8.69 30.61 -1.16
C ASP A 81 7.52 31.45 -0.67
N ARG A 82 6.29 31.07 -1.02
CA ARG A 82 5.10 31.75 -0.56
C ARG A 82 4.92 31.59 0.95
N LEU A 83 5.11 30.38 1.49
CA LEU A 83 5.07 30.15 2.94
C LEU A 83 6.10 30.98 3.68
N VAL A 84 7.33 31.05 3.18
CA VAL A 84 8.39 31.89 3.76
C VAL A 84 7.98 33.36 3.79
N ARG A 85 7.44 33.90 2.69
CA ARG A 85 6.97 35.30 2.64
C ARG A 85 5.80 35.59 3.58
N VAL A 86 4.93 34.61 3.84
CA VAL A 86 3.82 34.78 4.79
C VAL A 86 4.36 34.75 6.23
N ALA A 87 5.23 33.79 6.56
CA ALA A 87 5.86 33.71 7.88
C ALA A 87 6.69 34.95 8.21
N ASP A 88 7.51 35.42 7.26
CA ASP A 88 8.34 36.61 7.40
C ASP A 88 7.50 37.87 7.68
N ARG A 89 6.41 38.06 6.93
CA ARG A 89 5.49 39.17 7.15
C ARG A 89 4.85 39.13 8.54
N LEU A 90 4.41 37.95 8.98
CA LEU A 90 3.82 37.74 10.31
C LEU A 90 4.83 38.09 11.41
N CYS A 91 6.07 37.62 11.27
CA CYS A 91 7.19 37.93 12.17
C CYS A 91 7.46 39.44 12.21
N ALA A 92 7.60 40.09 11.05
CA ALA A 92 7.92 41.52 10.94
C ALA A 92 6.83 42.43 11.54
N THR A 93 5.55 42.05 11.43
CA THR A 93 4.42 42.81 11.98
C THR A 93 4.03 42.41 13.40
N SER A 94 4.72 41.44 14.01
CA SER A 94 4.35 40.90 15.32
C SER A 94 4.42 41.97 16.41
N PRO A 95 3.48 42.02 17.37
CA PRO A 95 3.60 42.87 18.55
C PRO A 95 4.75 42.43 19.47
N GLU A 96 5.19 41.17 19.40
CA GLU A 96 6.28 40.62 20.20
C GLU A 96 7.64 40.89 19.53
N PRO A 97 8.54 41.70 20.13
CA PRO A 97 9.82 42.03 19.51
C PRO A 97 10.71 40.81 19.24
N ALA A 98 10.63 39.77 20.06
CA ALA A 98 11.38 38.52 19.90
C ALA A 98 11.02 37.73 18.62
N LEU A 99 9.86 38.01 18.02
CA LEU A 99 9.45 37.41 16.75
C LEU A 99 9.96 38.19 15.54
N ARG A 100 10.38 39.46 15.70
CA ARG A 100 10.84 40.31 14.58
C ARG A 100 12.27 40.01 14.16
N ASP A 101 13.10 39.49 15.06
CA ASP A 101 14.50 39.15 14.80
C ASP A 101 14.64 37.75 14.19
N ARG A 102 14.02 37.54 13.01
CA ARG A 102 14.03 36.25 12.31
C ARG A 102 14.48 36.45 10.88
N ALA A 103 15.63 35.89 10.54
CA ALA A 103 16.13 35.94 9.17
C ALA A 103 15.27 35.07 8.24
N PRO A 104 14.92 35.55 7.02
CA PRO A 104 14.11 34.78 6.07
C PRO A 104 14.66 33.39 5.74
N TRP A 105 15.99 33.24 5.73
CA TRP A 105 16.64 31.95 5.49
C TRP A 105 16.38 30.96 6.64
N ALA A 106 16.34 31.43 7.89
CA ALA A 106 16.07 30.58 9.06
C ALA A 106 14.61 30.11 9.06
N LEU A 107 13.66 30.98 8.72
CA LEU A 107 12.25 30.61 8.52
C LEU A 107 12.08 29.59 7.40
N ARG A 108 12.82 29.74 6.29
CA ARG A 108 12.83 28.76 5.20
C ARG A 108 13.33 27.39 5.67
N THR A 109 14.47 27.35 6.34
CA THR A 109 15.03 26.09 6.87
C THR A 109 14.04 25.44 7.83
N ALA A 110 13.50 26.20 8.80
CA ALA A 110 12.51 25.69 9.74
C ALA A 110 11.25 25.13 9.06
N LEU A 111 10.70 25.84 8.06
CA LEU A 111 9.57 25.36 7.26
C LEU A 111 9.89 24.05 6.53
N GLN A 112 11.04 23.97 5.86
CA GLN A 112 11.45 22.78 5.15
C GLN A 112 11.63 21.60 6.11
N GLU A 113 12.34 21.80 7.22
CA GLU A 113 12.61 20.74 8.20
C GLU A 113 11.34 20.20 8.86
N LEU A 114 10.35 21.04 9.14
CA LEU A 114 9.06 20.61 9.65
C LEU A 114 8.23 19.89 8.58
N LEU A 115 8.20 20.41 7.35
CA LEU A 115 7.45 19.81 6.24
C LEU A 115 7.97 18.42 5.86
N VAL A 116 9.29 18.22 5.81
CA VAL A 116 9.87 16.90 5.46
C VAL A 116 9.70 15.83 6.55
N ARG A 117 9.34 16.24 7.77
CA ARG A 117 9.05 15.35 8.92
C ARG A 117 7.56 15.09 9.13
N MET A 118 6.69 15.67 8.31
CA MET A 118 5.26 15.39 8.34
C MET A 118 4.99 13.92 8.00
N GLU A 119 4.39 13.19 8.94
CA GLU A 119 4.04 11.76 8.77
C GLU A 119 2.65 11.55 8.15
N VAL A 120 1.78 12.55 8.23
CA VAL A 120 0.45 12.60 7.60
C VAL A 120 0.44 13.58 6.42
N TYR A 121 -0.58 13.51 5.57
CA TYR A 121 -0.69 14.41 4.42
C TYR A 121 -0.81 15.88 4.86
N ARG A 122 -1.64 16.17 5.87
CA ARG A 122 -1.86 17.54 6.31
C ARG A 122 -2.51 17.62 7.69
N PRO A 123 -2.29 18.71 8.44
CA PRO A 123 -3.13 19.04 9.58
C PRO A 123 -4.50 19.57 9.12
N TYR A 124 -5.48 19.44 10.02
CA TYR A 124 -6.82 19.99 9.85
C TYR A 124 -7.20 20.75 11.12
N GLU A 125 -7.97 21.83 11.00
CA GLU A 125 -8.44 22.61 12.16
C GLU A 125 -9.32 21.79 13.12
N SER A 126 -9.98 20.75 12.61
CA SER A 126 -10.79 19.82 13.40
C SER A 126 -9.97 18.84 14.25
N VAL A 127 -8.64 18.90 14.17
CA VAL A 127 -7.70 18.03 14.89
C VAL A 127 -6.65 18.92 15.54
N ASP A 128 -6.16 18.54 16.72
CA ASP A 128 -5.04 19.25 17.34
C ASP A 128 -3.80 19.16 16.44
N ALA A 129 -3.37 20.28 15.87
CA ALA A 129 -2.22 20.35 14.99
C ALA A 129 -0.92 19.91 15.71
N ALA A 130 -0.86 19.92 17.05
CA ALA A 130 0.29 19.43 17.80
C ALA A 130 0.45 17.90 17.74
N SER A 131 -0.61 17.17 17.40
CA SER A 131 -0.54 15.74 17.11
C SER A 131 0.08 15.42 15.75
N VAL A 132 0.18 16.42 14.87
CA VAL A 132 0.69 16.30 13.49
C VAL A 132 2.06 16.94 13.37
N VAL A 133 2.23 18.15 13.89
CA VAL A 133 3.52 18.85 14.02
C VAL A 133 4.00 18.68 15.46
N THR A 134 4.51 17.48 15.75
CA THR A 134 4.88 17.05 17.09
C THR A 134 6.08 17.83 17.63
N GLU A 135 6.24 17.85 18.96
CA GLU A 135 7.44 18.42 19.57
C GLU A 135 8.70 17.62 19.22
N GLU A 136 8.57 16.31 19.04
CA GLU A 136 9.67 15.44 18.60
C GLU A 136 10.16 15.82 17.19
N ALA A 137 9.24 15.98 16.24
CA ALA A 137 9.58 16.44 14.89
C ALA A 137 10.23 17.84 14.91
N ALA A 138 9.75 18.72 15.79
CA ALA A 138 10.37 20.02 15.99
C ALA A 138 11.79 19.88 16.58
N ALA A 139 11.98 19.01 17.58
CA ALA A 139 13.28 18.78 18.22
C ALA A 139 14.32 18.32 17.20
N GLU A 140 13.95 17.39 16.34
CA GLU A 140 14.79 16.96 15.24
C GLU A 140 15.02 18.04 14.17
N ALA A 141 14.00 18.87 13.88
CA ALA A 141 14.14 19.98 12.93
C ALA A 141 15.14 21.02 13.42
N ARG A 142 15.25 21.25 14.74
CA ARG A 142 16.24 22.16 15.33
C ARG A 142 17.68 21.70 15.10
N LEU A 143 17.93 20.41 14.88
CA LEU A 143 19.26 19.88 14.57
C LEU A 143 19.81 20.32 13.21
N ALA A 144 18.99 20.93 12.35
CA ALA A 144 19.44 21.52 11.09
C ALA A 144 20.21 22.84 11.29
N PHE A 145 20.18 23.41 12.49
CA PHE A 145 20.82 24.67 12.83
C PHE A 145 22.08 24.43 13.67
N VAL A 146 23.18 25.06 13.26
CA VAL A 146 24.45 25.01 14.03
C VAL A 146 24.38 25.92 15.25
N VAL A 147 23.70 27.06 15.12
CA VAL A 147 23.52 28.05 16.19
C VAL A 147 22.17 27.81 16.89
N PRO A 148 22.14 27.47 18.18
CA PRO A 148 20.90 27.17 18.91
C PRO A 148 19.86 28.31 18.87
N GLU A 149 20.31 29.56 18.88
CA GLU A 149 19.45 30.75 18.83
C GLU A 149 18.69 30.87 17.49
N GLU A 150 19.32 30.45 16.40
CA GLU A 150 18.70 30.42 15.06
C GLU A 150 17.65 29.30 14.97
N ALA A 151 17.84 28.21 15.71
CA ALA A 151 16.91 27.09 15.78
C ALA A 151 15.54 27.48 16.34
N GLY A 152 15.44 28.61 17.07
CA GLY A 152 14.18 29.17 17.53
C GLY A 152 13.21 29.54 16.38
N ALA A 153 13.68 29.61 15.12
CA ALA A 153 12.80 29.72 13.97
C ALA A 153 11.85 28.51 13.82
N VAL A 154 12.27 27.31 14.27
CA VAL A 154 11.42 26.10 14.28
C VAL A 154 10.23 26.30 15.20
N ASP A 155 10.46 26.83 16.40
CA ASP A 155 9.39 27.14 17.36
C ASP A 155 8.39 28.13 16.78
N VAL A 156 8.88 29.21 16.16
CA VAL A 156 8.02 30.22 15.52
C VAL A 156 7.17 29.60 14.42
N VAL A 157 7.76 28.82 13.51
CA VAL A 157 7.02 28.19 12.42
C VAL A 157 6.01 27.18 12.96
N ARG A 158 6.39 26.36 13.94
CA ARG A 158 5.49 25.41 14.59
C ARG A 158 4.32 26.13 15.24
N ASP A 159 4.59 27.16 16.04
CA ASP A 159 3.56 27.90 16.77
C ASP A 159 2.60 28.66 15.85
N LEU A 160 3.07 29.09 14.66
CA LEU A 160 2.20 29.56 13.59
C LEU A 160 1.26 28.47 13.07
N VAL A 161 1.74 27.24 12.86
CA VAL A 161 0.90 26.11 12.45
C VAL A 161 -0.11 25.76 13.54
N LEU A 162 0.31 25.77 14.80
CA LEU A 162 -0.53 25.48 15.98
C LEU A 162 -1.54 26.60 16.30
N GLY A 163 -1.47 27.74 15.61
CA GLY A 163 -2.36 28.88 15.84
C GLY A 163 -2.11 29.66 17.14
N ARG A 164 -0.93 29.51 17.75
CA ARG A 164 -0.57 30.19 19.01
C ARG A 164 -0.39 31.71 18.84
N TYR A 165 -0.21 32.18 17.62
CA TYR A 165 -0.10 33.61 17.29
C TYR A 165 -1.40 34.23 16.75
N GLY A 166 -2.55 33.58 17.02
CA GLY A 166 -3.89 34.09 16.73
C GLY A 166 -4.50 33.63 15.41
N ASP A 167 -5.69 34.18 15.11
CA ASP A 167 -6.57 33.74 14.02
C ASP A 167 -6.89 34.85 13.00
N GLY A 168 -6.00 35.84 12.89
CA GLY A 168 -6.11 36.89 11.88
C GLY A 168 -6.00 36.33 10.45
N PRO A 169 -6.39 37.11 9.42
CA PRO A 169 -6.38 36.66 8.02
C PRO A 169 -5.02 36.12 7.55
N ALA A 170 -3.92 36.71 8.02
CA ALA A 170 -2.57 36.28 7.63
C ALA A 170 -2.15 34.96 8.32
N GLN A 171 -2.56 34.74 9.58
CA GLN A 171 -2.33 33.48 10.30
C GLN A 171 -3.15 32.34 9.67
N LEU A 172 -4.41 32.63 9.32
CA LEU A 172 -5.26 31.68 8.60
C LEU A 172 -4.68 31.34 7.21
N GLU A 173 -4.17 32.34 6.48
CA GLU A 173 -3.46 32.11 5.21
C GLU A 173 -2.27 31.17 5.42
N PHE A 174 -1.45 31.41 6.45
CA PHE A 174 -0.29 30.57 6.75
C PHE A 174 -0.69 29.11 6.99
N ARG A 175 -1.62 28.87 7.93
CA ARG A 175 -2.07 27.50 8.27
C ARG A 175 -2.70 26.79 7.09
N THR A 176 -3.53 27.49 6.32
CA THR A 176 -4.17 26.94 5.11
C THR A 176 -3.13 26.53 4.08
N ARG A 177 -2.15 27.39 3.82
CA ARG A 177 -1.09 27.12 2.85
C ARG A 177 -0.17 26.01 3.32
N PHE A 178 0.18 25.98 4.60
CA PHE A 178 1.02 24.92 5.15
C PHE A 178 0.36 23.56 4.91
N ALA A 179 -0.93 23.45 5.23
CA ALA A 179 -1.70 22.22 5.02
C ALA A 179 -1.90 21.86 3.53
N GLN A 180 -2.02 22.85 2.64
CA GLN A 180 -2.08 22.60 1.19
C GLN A 180 -0.73 22.10 0.65
N THR A 181 0.36 22.74 1.05
CA THR A 181 1.72 22.39 0.63
C THR A 181 2.14 21.04 1.19
N SER A 182 1.86 20.73 2.46
CA SER A 182 2.21 19.44 3.07
C SER A 182 1.51 18.28 2.34
N SER A 183 0.25 18.48 1.92
CA SER A 183 -0.53 17.45 1.23
C SER A 183 0.07 17.14 -0.15
N ALA A 184 0.40 18.18 -0.92
CA ALA A 184 1.05 18.02 -2.22
C ALA A 184 2.47 17.41 -2.06
N LEU A 185 3.21 17.85 -1.04
CA LEU A 185 4.54 17.32 -0.73
C LEU A 185 4.48 15.83 -0.45
N ARG A 186 3.56 15.36 0.39
CA ARG A 186 3.46 13.94 0.76
C ARG A 186 3.17 13.09 -0.47
N ALA A 187 2.18 13.46 -1.29
CA ALA A 187 1.86 12.74 -2.53
C ALA A 187 3.09 12.66 -3.47
N LYS A 188 3.72 13.81 -3.75
CA LYS A 188 4.85 13.86 -4.69
C LYS A 188 6.11 13.16 -4.17
N SER A 189 6.46 13.37 -2.91
CA SER A 189 7.68 12.80 -2.33
C SER A 189 7.55 11.32 -2.01
N VAL A 190 6.40 10.86 -1.54
CA VAL A 190 6.20 9.47 -1.13
C VAL A 190 5.74 8.63 -2.31
N GLU A 191 4.58 8.95 -2.89
CA GLU A 191 3.92 8.09 -3.88
C GLU A 191 4.57 8.18 -5.27
N ASP A 192 4.97 9.38 -5.68
CA ASP A 192 5.51 9.66 -7.02
C ASP A 192 7.04 9.74 -7.03
N THR A 193 7.72 9.47 -5.91
CA THR A 193 9.19 9.44 -5.88
C THR A 193 9.75 8.34 -4.98
N ALA A 194 9.46 8.32 -3.68
CA ALA A 194 10.07 7.37 -2.77
C ALA A 194 9.65 5.92 -3.07
N PHE A 195 8.39 5.67 -3.44
CA PHE A 195 7.91 4.36 -3.91
C PHE A 195 8.67 3.84 -5.14
N TYR A 196 9.16 4.75 -5.98
CA TYR A 196 9.94 4.41 -7.17
C TYR A 196 11.45 4.26 -6.88
N ARG A 197 11.91 4.62 -5.68
CA ARG A 197 13.30 4.44 -5.23
C ARG A 197 13.46 3.26 -4.27
N TYR A 198 12.51 3.07 -3.37
CA TYR A 198 12.52 2.02 -2.36
C TYR A 198 11.77 0.80 -2.88
N VAL A 199 12.46 -0.09 -3.59
CA VAL A 199 11.84 -1.19 -4.36
C VAL A 199 12.09 -2.61 -3.84
N PRO A 200 12.36 -2.87 -2.54
CA PRO A 200 12.64 -4.23 -2.07
C PRO A 200 11.48 -5.19 -2.37
N LEU A 201 10.24 -4.73 -2.22
CA LEU A 201 9.02 -5.45 -2.57
C LEU A 201 8.00 -4.49 -3.21
N LEU A 202 7.74 -4.64 -4.51
CA LEU A 202 6.91 -3.69 -5.28
C LEU A 202 5.43 -3.70 -4.88
N SER A 203 4.91 -4.78 -4.29
CA SER A 203 3.54 -4.82 -3.76
C SER A 203 3.35 -3.91 -2.54
N ALA A 204 4.43 -3.60 -1.81
CA ALA A 204 4.39 -2.70 -0.65
C ALA A 204 4.36 -1.21 -1.04
N THR A 205 4.85 -0.87 -2.24
CA THR A 205 4.89 0.49 -2.80
C THR A 205 3.60 0.82 -3.54
N GLU A 206 2.52 0.94 -2.76
CA GLU A 206 1.17 1.21 -3.26
C GLU A 206 0.57 2.43 -2.56
N VAL A 207 -0.38 3.11 -3.19
CA VAL A 207 -1.06 4.29 -2.64
C VAL A 207 -1.67 3.95 -1.27
N GLY A 208 -1.28 4.71 -0.24
CA GLY A 208 -1.63 4.44 1.17
C GLY A 208 -0.83 3.33 1.86
N GLY A 209 0.12 2.69 1.17
CA GLY A 209 1.00 1.66 1.71
C GLY A 209 2.09 2.19 2.64
N ASN A 210 2.69 1.28 3.42
CA ASN A 210 3.88 1.54 4.25
C ASN A 210 5.04 0.61 3.85
N PRO A 211 5.87 0.99 2.87
CA PRO A 211 6.98 0.15 2.41
C PRO A 211 8.03 -0.16 3.47
N GLY A 212 8.15 0.65 4.53
CA GLY A 212 9.07 0.40 5.63
C GLY A 212 8.69 -0.81 6.49
N GLY A 213 7.40 -1.12 6.58
CA GLY A 213 6.84 -2.25 7.34
C GLY A 213 5.50 -2.68 6.74
N PRO A 214 5.50 -3.44 5.64
CA PRO A 214 4.28 -3.73 4.89
C PRO A 214 3.43 -4.87 5.47
N ALA A 215 4.02 -5.76 6.27
CA ALA A 215 3.32 -6.91 6.82
C ALA A 215 2.43 -6.51 8.00
N LEU A 216 1.29 -7.18 8.13
CA LEU A 216 0.36 -7.03 9.25
C LEU A 216 -0.01 -8.40 9.82
N SER A 217 -0.14 -8.44 11.14
CA SER A 217 -0.66 -9.60 11.84
C SER A 217 -2.18 -9.76 11.64
N PRO A 218 -2.72 -10.99 11.71
CA PRO A 218 -4.16 -11.20 11.78
C PRO A 218 -4.84 -10.37 12.88
N GLU A 219 -4.19 -10.22 14.03
CA GLU A 219 -4.69 -9.45 15.18
C GLU A 219 -4.88 -7.96 14.84
N GLU A 220 -3.89 -7.34 14.19
CA GLU A 220 -3.96 -5.95 13.74
C GLU A 220 -5.07 -5.76 12.70
N PHE A 221 -5.21 -6.70 11.77
CA PHE A 221 -6.29 -6.68 10.79
C PHE A 221 -7.68 -6.80 11.43
N HIS A 222 -7.84 -7.71 12.39
CA HIS A 222 -9.10 -7.85 13.12
C HIS A 222 -9.44 -6.60 13.94
N ALA A 223 -8.43 -5.98 14.57
CA ALA A 223 -8.60 -4.71 15.28
C ALA A 223 -8.97 -3.56 14.34
N TYR A 224 -8.41 -3.52 13.12
CA TYR A 224 -8.83 -2.61 12.06
C TYR A 224 -10.30 -2.83 11.68
N CYS A 225 -10.70 -4.06 11.35
CA CYS A 225 -12.07 -4.38 10.95
C CYS A 225 -13.10 -4.05 12.05
N ALA A 226 -12.82 -4.40 13.30
CA ALA A 226 -13.71 -4.09 14.42
C ALA A 226 -13.88 -2.56 14.59
N ARG A 227 -12.81 -1.79 14.39
CA ARG A 227 -12.86 -0.33 14.39
C ARG A 227 -13.67 0.22 13.22
N VAL A 228 -13.46 -0.29 12.01
CA VAL A 228 -14.23 0.12 10.82
C VAL A 228 -15.72 -0.13 11.04
N GLN A 229 -16.12 -1.33 11.51
CA GLN A 229 -17.53 -1.61 11.79
C GLN A 229 -18.14 -0.68 12.85
N ARG A 230 -17.35 -0.28 13.87
CA ARG A 230 -17.83 0.60 14.94
C ARG A 230 -17.94 2.06 14.49
N ASP A 231 -16.91 2.57 13.83
CA ASP A 231 -16.72 4.00 13.61
C ASP A 231 -17.12 4.45 12.19
N TRP A 232 -16.91 3.60 11.19
CA TRP A 232 -17.09 3.92 9.77
C TRP A 232 -17.64 2.73 8.95
N PRO A 233 -18.76 2.11 9.34
CA PRO A 233 -19.18 0.82 8.78
C PRO A 233 -19.57 0.87 7.30
N VAL A 234 -19.79 2.07 6.76
CA VAL A 234 -20.14 2.33 5.36
C VAL A 234 -19.00 2.99 4.56
N THR A 235 -17.76 2.98 5.09
CA THR A 235 -16.58 3.43 4.35
C THR A 235 -16.32 2.55 3.12
N GLY A 236 -15.70 3.11 2.08
CA GLY A 236 -15.26 2.31 0.93
C GLY A 236 -14.13 1.36 1.31
N THR A 237 -14.09 0.19 0.67
CA THR A 237 -12.93 -0.71 0.67
C THR A 237 -12.52 -1.00 -0.76
N VAL A 238 -11.24 -0.82 -1.10
CA VAL A 238 -10.71 -1.08 -2.45
C VAL A 238 -9.57 -2.09 -2.42
N ALA A 239 -9.39 -2.82 -3.51
CA ALA A 239 -8.18 -3.62 -3.77
C ALA A 239 -7.42 -3.12 -5.01
N SER A 240 -8.10 -2.49 -5.97
CA SER A 240 -7.51 -1.83 -7.14
C SER A 240 -8.32 -0.59 -7.47
N THR A 241 -7.67 0.43 -8.02
CA THR A 241 -8.30 1.66 -8.53
C THR A 241 -7.60 2.10 -9.81
N HIS A 242 -8.09 3.19 -10.41
CA HIS A 242 -7.43 3.84 -11.54
C HIS A 242 -6.09 4.51 -11.18
N ASP A 243 -5.80 4.68 -9.89
CA ASP A 243 -4.57 5.32 -9.39
C ASP A 243 -3.64 4.37 -8.61
N THR A 244 -4.09 3.14 -8.31
CA THR A 244 -3.18 2.11 -7.79
C THR A 244 -2.01 1.91 -8.75
N LYS A 245 -0.80 1.85 -8.19
CA LYS A 245 0.45 1.64 -8.91
C LYS A 245 0.45 0.27 -9.58
N ARG A 246 -0.19 -0.75 -8.99
CA ARG A 246 -0.34 -2.11 -9.53
C ARG A 246 -1.71 -2.68 -9.14
N SER A 247 -2.30 -3.53 -9.98
CA SER A 247 -3.54 -4.22 -9.63
C SER A 247 -3.36 -5.21 -8.48
N ALA A 248 -4.45 -5.53 -7.78
CA ALA A 248 -4.47 -6.46 -6.66
C ALA A 248 -3.86 -7.82 -7.02
N ASP A 249 -4.08 -8.32 -8.23
CA ASP A 249 -3.57 -9.64 -8.63
C ASP A 249 -2.07 -9.63 -8.94
N VAL A 250 -1.53 -8.50 -9.43
CA VAL A 250 -0.08 -8.29 -9.55
C VAL A 250 0.54 -8.24 -8.15
N ARG A 251 -0.09 -7.55 -7.19
CA ARG A 251 0.39 -7.47 -5.81
C ARG A 251 0.30 -8.83 -5.09
N ALA A 252 -0.80 -9.55 -5.28
CA ALA A 252 -1.03 -10.91 -4.76
C ALA A 252 0.10 -11.88 -5.16
N ALA A 253 0.54 -11.81 -6.43
CA ALA A 253 1.67 -12.58 -6.91
C ALA A 253 2.97 -12.16 -6.21
N LEU A 254 3.26 -10.86 -6.18
CA LEU A 254 4.48 -10.31 -5.57
C LEU A 254 4.61 -10.64 -4.08
N HIS A 255 3.51 -10.69 -3.32
CA HIS A 255 3.55 -11.07 -1.90
C HIS A 255 4.15 -12.47 -1.67
N VAL A 256 4.02 -13.40 -2.62
CA VAL A 256 4.61 -14.75 -2.53
C VAL A 256 6.15 -14.71 -2.54
N LEU A 257 6.77 -13.67 -3.11
CA LEU A 257 8.23 -13.51 -3.06
C LEU A 257 8.72 -13.36 -1.62
N ALA A 258 7.93 -12.76 -0.73
CA ALA A 258 8.27 -12.69 0.69
C ALA A 258 8.27 -14.09 1.32
N GLU A 259 7.51 -15.05 0.81
CA GLU A 259 7.54 -16.42 1.34
C GLU A 259 8.75 -17.25 0.85
N CYS A 260 9.51 -16.75 -0.13
CA CYS A 260 10.65 -17.46 -0.72
C CYS A 260 11.80 -16.56 -1.21
N PRO A 261 12.35 -15.68 -0.34
CA PRO A 261 13.39 -14.72 -0.70
C PRO A 261 14.64 -15.35 -1.32
N ASP A 262 15.10 -16.49 -0.81
CA ASP A 262 16.30 -17.16 -1.33
C ASP A 262 16.08 -17.73 -2.73
N ARG A 263 14.93 -18.37 -2.98
CA ARG A 263 14.57 -18.86 -4.33
C ARG A 263 14.47 -17.71 -5.33
N TRP A 264 13.97 -16.56 -4.89
CA TRP A 264 13.94 -15.35 -5.71
C TRP A 264 15.36 -14.84 -6.03
N ALA A 265 16.23 -14.78 -5.02
CA ALA A 265 17.63 -14.37 -5.21
C ALA A 265 18.39 -15.30 -6.17
N ASP A 266 18.17 -16.62 -6.08
CA ASP A 266 18.75 -17.61 -6.99
C ASP A 266 18.33 -17.36 -8.44
N VAL A 267 17.04 -17.14 -8.69
CA VAL A 267 16.53 -16.80 -10.02
C VAL A 267 17.16 -15.51 -10.53
N LEU A 268 17.26 -14.47 -9.70
CA LEU A 268 17.89 -13.20 -10.08
C LEU A 268 19.38 -13.34 -10.43
N ALA A 269 20.10 -14.20 -9.72
CA ALA A 269 21.50 -14.50 -10.03
C ALA A 269 21.65 -15.23 -11.38
N GLU A 270 20.69 -16.08 -11.77
CA GLU A 270 20.66 -16.73 -13.07
C GLU A 270 20.37 -15.74 -14.22
N VAL A 271 19.33 -14.90 -14.07
CA VAL A 271 18.83 -14.06 -15.16
C VAL A 271 19.56 -12.73 -15.31
N THR A 272 20.17 -12.23 -14.23
CA THR A 272 20.93 -10.97 -14.23
C THR A 272 22.42 -11.26 -14.32
N ARG A 273 22.89 -11.66 -15.50
CA ARG A 273 24.34 -11.78 -15.76
C ARG A 273 24.99 -10.40 -15.62
N THR A 274 25.91 -10.26 -14.67
CA THR A 274 26.56 -8.99 -14.33
C THR A 274 27.33 -8.40 -15.51
N GLY A 275 27.06 -7.15 -15.87
CA GLY A 275 28.04 -6.27 -16.55
C GLY A 275 27.70 -5.75 -17.95
N GLU A 276 26.87 -6.42 -18.74
CA GLU A 276 26.52 -5.95 -20.10
C GLU A 276 25.04 -5.62 -20.23
N GLY A 277 24.71 -4.36 -20.55
CA GLY A 277 23.36 -3.94 -20.94
C GLY A 277 22.34 -3.66 -19.84
N VAL A 278 22.71 -3.72 -18.56
CA VAL A 278 21.84 -3.32 -17.42
C VAL A 278 22.05 -1.83 -17.09
N PRO A 279 21.02 -0.97 -17.11
CA PRO A 279 21.18 0.47 -16.86
C PRO A 279 21.60 0.79 -15.42
N ASP A 280 20.91 0.20 -14.44
CA ASP A 280 21.26 0.21 -13.03
C ASP A 280 20.59 -0.97 -12.31
N ALA A 281 21.11 -1.33 -11.13
CA ALA A 281 20.68 -2.52 -10.41
C ALA A 281 19.34 -2.33 -9.65
N GLN A 282 18.95 -1.10 -9.28
CA GLN A 282 17.64 -0.86 -8.67
C GLN A 282 16.52 -1.05 -9.71
N LEU A 283 16.71 -0.53 -10.92
CA LEU A 283 15.82 -0.78 -12.04
C LEU A 283 15.75 -2.27 -12.38
N ALA A 284 16.90 -2.97 -12.44
CA ALA A 284 16.90 -4.40 -12.74
C ALA A 284 16.03 -5.17 -11.74
N TRP A 285 16.21 -4.91 -10.44
CA TRP A 285 15.40 -5.49 -9.37
C TRP A 285 13.90 -5.21 -9.56
N ALA A 286 13.53 -3.96 -9.85
CA ALA A 286 12.14 -3.56 -10.08
C ALA A 286 11.55 -4.18 -11.37
N ALA A 287 12.35 -4.32 -12.42
CA ALA A 287 11.92 -4.87 -13.70
C ALA A 287 11.60 -6.36 -13.59
N TRP A 288 12.44 -7.13 -12.89
CA TRP A 288 12.21 -8.55 -12.66
C TRP A 288 10.96 -8.81 -11.81
N GLN A 289 10.75 -8.01 -10.75
CA GLN A 289 9.50 -8.06 -9.99
C GLN A 289 8.29 -7.68 -10.86
N THR A 290 8.42 -6.66 -11.71
CA THR A 290 7.34 -6.22 -12.62
C THR A 290 6.90 -7.36 -13.53
N VAL A 291 7.83 -8.09 -14.17
CA VAL A 291 7.47 -9.22 -15.04
C VAL A 291 7.01 -10.45 -14.27
N PHE A 292 7.53 -10.69 -13.06
CA PHE A 292 7.03 -11.74 -12.17
C PHE A 292 5.56 -11.48 -11.77
N GLY A 293 5.26 -10.27 -11.32
CA GLY A 293 3.91 -9.88 -10.91
C GLY A 293 2.92 -9.85 -12.08
N LEU A 294 3.33 -9.28 -13.22
CA LEU A 294 2.51 -9.26 -14.43
C LEU A 294 2.27 -10.66 -15.00
N GLY A 295 3.29 -11.52 -14.96
CA GLY A 295 3.29 -12.82 -15.63
C GLY A 295 3.15 -12.71 -17.16
N PRO A 296 3.00 -13.84 -17.86
CA PRO A 296 2.75 -13.85 -19.30
C PRO A 296 1.49 -13.06 -19.65
N ALA A 297 1.59 -12.11 -20.59
CA ALA A 297 0.48 -11.28 -21.03
C ALA A 297 0.66 -10.82 -22.49
N SER A 298 -0.46 -10.57 -23.18
CA SER A 298 -0.43 -9.94 -24.49
C SER A 298 0.14 -8.52 -24.41
N GLY A 299 0.98 -8.14 -25.37
CA GLY A 299 1.69 -6.86 -25.39
C GLY A 299 2.58 -6.63 -24.17
N ALA A 300 3.12 -7.70 -23.56
CA ALA A 300 3.92 -7.58 -22.34
C ALA A 300 5.11 -6.63 -22.52
N LEU A 301 5.79 -6.66 -23.67
CA LEU A 301 6.91 -5.77 -23.94
C LEU A 301 6.51 -4.30 -23.86
N GLU A 302 5.47 -3.88 -24.59
CA GLU A 302 5.02 -2.49 -24.61
C GLU A 302 4.54 -2.03 -23.23
N ARG A 303 3.81 -2.88 -22.52
CA ARG A 303 3.27 -2.59 -21.19
C ARG A 303 4.36 -2.44 -20.14
N VAL A 304 5.31 -3.37 -20.11
CA VAL A 304 6.44 -3.35 -19.17
C VAL A 304 7.39 -2.21 -19.49
N GLN A 305 7.69 -1.96 -20.76
CA GLN A 305 8.53 -0.84 -21.17
C GLN A 305 7.90 0.51 -20.80
N GLY A 306 6.60 0.69 -21.03
CA GLY A 306 5.88 1.90 -20.62
C GLY A 306 5.89 2.10 -19.11
N ALA A 307 5.60 1.04 -18.34
CA ALA A 307 5.62 1.10 -16.89
C ALA A 307 7.01 1.39 -16.30
N LEU A 308 8.07 0.80 -16.88
CA LEU A 308 9.44 1.00 -16.40
C LEU A 308 10.05 2.33 -16.86
N LEU A 309 9.66 2.86 -18.01
CA LEU A 309 10.03 4.22 -18.41
C LEU A 309 9.41 5.24 -17.45
N LYS A 310 8.13 5.07 -17.11
CA LYS A 310 7.49 5.85 -16.05
C LYS A 310 8.25 5.67 -14.74
N HIS A 311 8.55 4.43 -14.35
CA HIS A 311 9.26 4.13 -13.11
C HIS A 311 10.57 4.90 -12.96
N VAL A 312 11.44 4.91 -13.97
CA VAL A 312 12.73 5.61 -13.87
C VAL A 312 12.60 7.13 -13.85
N ARG A 313 11.56 7.69 -14.52
CA ARG A 313 11.27 9.13 -14.52
C ARG A 313 10.71 9.60 -13.18
N GLU A 314 9.81 8.83 -12.56
CA GLU A 314 9.29 9.09 -11.20
C GLU A 314 10.41 8.94 -10.16
N ALA A 315 11.24 7.89 -10.29
CA ALA A 315 12.41 7.72 -9.41
C ALA A 315 13.34 8.94 -9.48
N GLY A 316 13.52 9.52 -10.67
CA GLY A 316 14.26 10.77 -10.82
C GLY A 316 15.73 10.64 -10.40
N LEU A 317 16.32 9.45 -10.56
CA LEU A 317 17.71 9.12 -10.19
C LEU A 317 18.69 9.34 -11.34
N TYR A 318 18.28 9.01 -12.57
CA TYR A 318 19.09 9.09 -13.79
C TYR A 318 18.39 9.81 -14.94
N THR A 319 17.06 9.85 -14.96
CA THR A 319 16.21 10.61 -15.90
C THR A 319 15.00 11.12 -15.13
N SER A 320 14.27 12.09 -15.66
CA SER A 320 13.05 12.63 -15.04
C SER A 320 12.05 13.10 -16.10
N TRP A 321 10.85 13.51 -15.66
CA TRP A 321 9.86 14.08 -16.56
C TRP A 321 10.31 15.39 -17.23
N THR A 322 11.11 16.21 -16.54
CA THR A 322 11.56 17.53 -17.01
C THR A 322 12.95 17.51 -17.64
N GLU A 323 13.83 16.65 -17.14
CA GLU A 323 15.21 16.47 -17.60
C GLU A 323 15.35 15.02 -18.04
N GLN A 324 15.08 14.75 -19.32
CA GLN A 324 15.15 13.41 -19.90
C GLN A 324 16.58 13.12 -20.35
N GLU A 325 17.07 11.92 -20.07
CA GLU A 325 18.38 11.41 -20.52
C GLU A 325 18.17 10.30 -21.57
N PRO A 326 18.06 10.63 -22.87
CA PRO A 326 17.73 9.66 -23.92
C PRO A 326 18.65 8.43 -23.95
N PRO A 327 19.99 8.55 -23.80
CA PRO A 327 20.86 7.37 -23.79
C PRO A 327 20.52 6.38 -22.67
N TYR A 328 20.11 6.90 -21.51
CA TYR A 328 19.68 6.08 -20.39
C TYR A 328 18.32 5.43 -20.68
N GLU A 329 17.33 6.19 -21.15
CA GLU A 329 16.00 5.65 -21.48
C GLU A 329 16.06 4.59 -22.60
N GLU A 330 16.93 4.76 -23.59
CA GLU A 330 17.21 3.74 -24.62
C GLU A 330 17.88 2.49 -24.04
N ALA A 331 18.77 2.65 -23.04
CA ALA A 331 19.35 1.52 -22.33
C ALA A 331 18.28 0.75 -21.53
N VAL A 332 17.33 1.45 -20.89
CA VAL A 332 16.17 0.85 -20.22
C VAL A 332 15.35 0.03 -21.20
N ALA A 333 14.98 0.60 -22.35
CA ALA A 333 14.19 -0.10 -23.36
C ALA A 333 14.89 -1.37 -23.88
N ARG A 334 16.20 -1.28 -24.19
CA ARG A 334 16.99 -2.44 -24.61
C ARG A 334 17.10 -3.52 -23.54
N PHE A 335 17.31 -3.12 -22.28
CA PHE A 335 17.35 -4.05 -21.16
C PHE A 335 16.02 -4.81 -21.02
N VAL A 336 14.89 -4.10 -21.04
CA VAL A 336 13.56 -4.71 -20.95
C VAL A 336 13.33 -5.72 -22.08
N ALA A 337 13.63 -5.34 -23.33
CA ALA A 337 13.41 -6.19 -24.50
C ALA A 337 14.31 -7.44 -24.51
N ALA A 338 15.59 -7.30 -24.14
CA ALA A 338 16.56 -8.40 -24.18
C ALA A 338 16.55 -9.27 -22.91
N GLY A 339 16.09 -8.73 -21.78
CA GLY A 339 16.10 -9.36 -20.46
C GLY A 339 14.69 -9.73 -19.98
N PRO A 340 14.03 -8.90 -19.15
CA PRO A 340 12.72 -9.19 -18.55
C PRO A 340 11.62 -9.66 -19.52
N CYS A 341 11.55 -9.12 -20.73
CA CYS A 341 10.60 -9.51 -21.76
C CYS A 341 11.22 -10.38 -22.87
N GLY A 342 12.49 -10.77 -22.72
CA GLY A 342 13.20 -11.67 -23.63
C GLY A 342 13.38 -13.07 -23.03
N ALA A 343 14.32 -13.85 -23.59
CA ALA A 343 14.60 -15.22 -23.15
C ALA A 343 14.90 -15.37 -21.64
N PRO A 344 15.66 -14.46 -20.99
CA PRO A 344 15.83 -14.51 -19.54
C PRO A 344 14.52 -14.42 -18.73
N GLY A 345 13.52 -13.69 -19.25
CA GLY A 345 12.18 -13.59 -18.65
C GLY A 345 11.44 -14.93 -18.57
N GLU A 346 11.72 -15.89 -19.44
CA GLU A 346 11.13 -17.23 -19.41
C GLU A 346 11.45 -17.97 -18.10
N ARG A 347 12.63 -17.72 -17.52
CA ARG A 347 13.02 -18.31 -16.24
C ARG A 347 12.20 -17.76 -15.07
N VAL A 348 11.93 -16.45 -15.10
CA VAL A 348 11.06 -15.79 -14.13
C VAL A 348 9.60 -16.24 -14.31
N ALA A 349 9.14 -16.44 -15.55
CA ALA A 349 7.83 -17.01 -15.83
C ALA A 349 7.70 -18.44 -15.30
N ALA A 350 8.69 -19.31 -15.54
CA ALA A 350 8.72 -20.67 -15.00
C ALA A 350 8.74 -20.69 -13.46
N PHE A 351 9.48 -19.78 -12.84
CA PHE A 351 9.48 -19.62 -11.38
C PHE A 351 8.10 -19.19 -10.87
N ARG A 352 7.47 -18.20 -11.51
CA ARG A 352 6.10 -17.77 -11.20
C ARG A 352 5.10 -18.93 -11.33
N ASP A 353 5.18 -19.72 -12.39
CA ASP A 353 4.29 -20.84 -12.62
C ASP A 353 4.45 -21.92 -11.53
N SER A 354 5.68 -22.16 -11.06
CA SER A 354 5.93 -23.05 -9.91
C SER A 354 5.27 -22.56 -8.60
N LEU A 355 4.93 -21.27 -8.52
CA LEU A 355 4.26 -20.65 -7.40
C LEU A 355 2.75 -20.46 -7.63
N GLY A 356 2.22 -20.94 -8.76
CA GLY A 356 0.82 -20.76 -9.17
C GLY A 356 -0.22 -21.04 -8.09
N PRO A 357 -0.17 -22.17 -7.36
CA PRO A 357 -1.10 -22.46 -6.26
C PRO A 357 -1.08 -21.40 -5.14
N HIS A 358 0.07 -20.82 -4.86
CA HIS A 358 0.26 -19.83 -3.80
C HIS A 358 -0.20 -18.44 -4.24
N ILE A 359 0.08 -18.08 -5.50
CA ILE A 359 -0.46 -16.87 -6.13
C ILE A 359 -2.00 -16.94 -6.13
N ARG A 360 -2.56 -18.08 -6.52
CA ARG A 360 -4.01 -18.34 -6.49
C ARG A 360 -4.60 -18.16 -5.10
N ALA A 361 -3.93 -18.66 -4.05
CA ALA A 361 -4.38 -18.47 -2.67
C ALA A 361 -4.45 -16.99 -2.28
N ASN A 362 -3.42 -16.20 -2.62
CA ASN A 362 -3.42 -14.76 -2.36
C ASN A 362 -4.50 -14.02 -3.16
N VAL A 363 -4.65 -14.31 -4.47
CA VAL A 363 -5.65 -13.68 -5.35
C VAL A 363 -7.06 -13.89 -4.81
N LEU A 364 -7.43 -15.13 -4.50
CA LEU A 364 -8.77 -15.45 -4.00
C LEU A 364 -8.98 -14.95 -2.56
N GLY A 365 -7.93 -15.04 -1.73
CA GLY A 365 -7.95 -14.58 -0.35
C GLY A 365 -8.16 -13.08 -0.22
N MET A 366 -7.37 -12.28 -0.94
CA MET A 366 -7.47 -10.82 -0.96
C MET A 366 -8.85 -10.37 -1.46
N ALA A 367 -9.36 -11.00 -2.52
CA ALA A 367 -10.69 -10.71 -3.05
C ALA A 367 -11.78 -11.02 -2.01
N LEU A 368 -11.81 -12.23 -1.44
CA LEU A 368 -12.86 -12.61 -0.50
C LEU A 368 -12.82 -11.75 0.78
N VAL A 369 -11.63 -11.44 1.30
CA VAL A 369 -11.47 -10.57 2.47
C VAL A 369 -12.03 -9.18 2.18
N GLN A 370 -11.62 -8.53 1.09
CA GLN A 370 -12.10 -7.19 0.75
C GLN A 370 -13.62 -7.15 0.55
N LEU A 371 -14.18 -8.18 -0.09
CA LEU A 371 -15.62 -8.27 -0.35
C LEU A 371 -16.45 -8.50 0.91
N THR A 372 -15.91 -9.11 1.96
CA THR A 372 -16.70 -9.58 3.12
C THR A 372 -16.34 -8.91 4.44
N MET A 373 -15.24 -8.17 4.51
CA MET A 373 -14.90 -7.33 5.66
C MET A 373 -15.90 -6.16 5.85
N PRO A 374 -15.89 -5.47 7.00
CA PRO A 374 -16.68 -4.25 7.23
C PRO A 374 -16.37 -3.17 6.18
N GLY A 375 -17.39 -2.37 5.83
CA GLY A 375 -17.32 -1.40 4.74
C GLY A 375 -18.09 -1.83 3.48
N VAL A 376 -18.09 -0.94 2.50
CA VAL A 376 -18.71 -1.11 1.18
C VAL A 376 -17.63 -1.44 0.16
N PRO A 377 -17.58 -2.68 -0.37
CA PRO A 377 -16.58 -3.07 -1.33
C PRO A 377 -16.79 -2.36 -2.67
N ASP A 378 -15.77 -1.64 -3.12
CA ASP A 378 -15.65 -1.12 -4.47
C ASP A 378 -14.90 -2.13 -5.34
N VAL A 379 -15.45 -2.41 -6.52
CA VAL A 379 -14.93 -3.38 -7.49
C VAL A 379 -14.61 -2.63 -8.77
N TYR A 380 -13.33 -2.34 -8.97
CA TYR A 380 -12.86 -1.66 -10.17
C TYR A 380 -13.14 -2.50 -11.42
N GLN A 381 -13.48 -1.85 -12.53
CA GLN A 381 -13.87 -2.50 -13.79
C GLN A 381 -12.90 -3.63 -14.19
N GLY A 382 -13.43 -4.84 -14.41
CA GLY A 382 -12.67 -6.02 -14.84
C GLY A 382 -12.01 -6.80 -13.69
N THR A 383 -12.05 -6.29 -12.46
CA THR A 383 -11.44 -6.96 -11.29
C THR A 383 -12.34 -8.00 -10.64
N GLU A 384 -13.56 -8.18 -11.14
CA GLU A 384 -14.40 -9.33 -10.80
C GLU A 384 -13.73 -10.67 -11.13
N ALA A 385 -12.88 -10.66 -12.17
CA ALA A 385 -12.05 -11.76 -12.64
C ALA A 385 -10.55 -11.47 -12.41
N GLU A 386 -9.64 -12.32 -12.92
CA GLU A 386 -8.21 -12.02 -12.85
C GLU A 386 -7.88 -10.81 -13.74
N TYR A 387 -7.36 -9.75 -13.11
CA TYR A 387 -7.02 -8.48 -13.71
C TYR A 387 -5.57 -8.13 -13.37
N ARG A 388 -4.66 -8.39 -14.31
CA ARG A 388 -3.22 -8.10 -14.17
C ARG A 388 -2.87 -6.81 -14.91
N ALA A 389 -2.74 -5.71 -14.17
CA ALA A 389 -2.41 -4.40 -14.70
C ALA A 389 -1.31 -3.70 -13.89
N LEU A 390 -0.50 -2.92 -14.60
CA LEU A 390 0.52 -2.03 -14.07
C LEU A 390 -0.06 -0.63 -13.90
N VAL A 391 0.79 0.33 -13.55
CA VAL A 391 0.42 1.72 -13.30
C VAL A 391 -0.23 2.39 -14.53
N ASP A 392 -1.07 3.40 -14.29
CA ASP A 392 -1.63 4.31 -15.32
C ASP A 392 -0.60 4.67 -16.41
N PRO A 393 -0.91 4.47 -17.70
CA PRO A 393 -2.24 4.13 -18.27
C PRO A 393 -2.58 2.65 -18.43
N ASP A 394 -1.74 1.71 -17.97
CA ASP A 394 -2.00 0.28 -18.17
C ASP A 394 -3.25 -0.21 -17.42
N ASN A 395 -3.53 0.36 -16.25
CA ASN A 395 -4.74 0.11 -15.46
C ASN A 395 -6.00 0.80 -16.04
N ARG A 396 -5.89 1.57 -17.13
CA ARG A 396 -7.01 2.27 -17.79
C ARG A 396 -7.42 1.65 -19.12
N ARG A 397 -6.82 0.50 -19.48
CA ARG A 397 -7.20 -0.24 -20.69
C ARG A 397 -8.69 -0.61 -20.67
N ALA A 398 -9.31 -0.61 -21.85
CA ALA A 398 -10.72 -0.96 -21.99
C ALA A 398 -11.00 -2.37 -21.48
N VAL A 399 -12.13 -2.52 -20.77
CA VAL A 399 -12.61 -3.79 -20.24
C VAL A 399 -13.82 -4.23 -21.07
N GLY A 400 -13.81 -5.49 -21.51
CA GLY A 400 -14.96 -6.10 -22.16
C GLY A 400 -16.00 -6.59 -21.15
N PHE A 401 -17.27 -6.31 -21.40
CA PHE A 401 -18.40 -6.81 -20.60
C PHE A 401 -19.38 -7.61 -21.46
N PRO A 402 -19.77 -8.83 -21.06
CA PRO A 402 -19.29 -9.58 -19.89
C PRO A 402 -17.81 -9.98 -20.02
N PRO A 403 -17.09 -10.21 -18.89
CA PRO A 403 -15.73 -10.73 -18.96
C PRO A 403 -15.71 -12.06 -19.71
N GLU A 404 -14.66 -12.30 -20.50
CA GLU A 404 -14.53 -13.58 -21.22
C GLU A 404 -14.49 -14.75 -20.22
N GLU A 405 -15.30 -15.77 -20.49
CA GLU A 405 -15.28 -17.00 -19.68
C GLU A 405 -13.88 -17.59 -19.71
N SER A 406 -13.21 -17.54 -18.57
CA SER A 406 -11.82 -17.92 -18.41
C SER A 406 -11.69 -19.01 -17.34
N GLY A 407 -11.01 -20.10 -17.68
CA GLY A 407 -10.73 -21.19 -16.73
C GLY A 407 -9.67 -20.80 -15.67
N GLY A 408 -9.40 -21.73 -14.75
CA GLY A 408 -8.40 -21.55 -13.70
C GLY A 408 -8.74 -20.41 -12.72
N THR A 409 -7.71 -19.72 -12.22
CA THR A 409 -7.84 -18.67 -11.19
C THR A 409 -8.83 -17.57 -11.57
N SER A 410 -8.91 -17.20 -12.85
CA SER A 410 -9.82 -16.14 -13.31
C SER A 410 -11.29 -16.53 -13.13
N GLY A 411 -11.67 -17.74 -13.55
CA GLY A 411 -13.03 -18.26 -13.36
C GLY A 411 -13.37 -18.46 -11.89
N GLU A 412 -12.40 -18.90 -11.07
CA GLU A 412 -12.57 -19.05 -9.63
C GLU A 412 -12.77 -17.71 -8.93
N LYS A 413 -11.98 -16.68 -9.28
CA LYS A 413 -12.15 -15.34 -8.74
C LYS A 413 -13.50 -14.74 -9.15
N SER A 414 -13.89 -14.94 -10.41
CA SER A 414 -15.22 -14.52 -10.91
C SER A 414 -16.35 -15.17 -10.11
N ALA A 415 -16.23 -16.47 -9.80
CA ALA A 415 -17.19 -17.17 -8.96
C ALA A 415 -17.19 -16.65 -7.52
N VAL A 416 -16.02 -16.42 -6.90
CA VAL A 416 -15.88 -15.84 -5.56
C VAL A 416 -16.53 -14.46 -5.51
N THR A 417 -16.22 -13.57 -6.45
CA THR A 417 -16.79 -12.22 -6.53
C THR A 417 -18.31 -12.27 -6.63
N ARG A 418 -18.84 -13.06 -7.58
CA ARG A 418 -20.28 -13.19 -7.79
C ARG A 418 -20.99 -13.76 -6.56
N VAL A 419 -20.44 -14.80 -5.94
CA VAL A 419 -21.06 -15.44 -4.76
C VAL A 419 -21.01 -14.51 -3.55
N ALA A 420 -19.89 -13.84 -3.28
CA ALA A 420 -19.75 -12.92 -2.16
C ALA A 420 -20.68 -11.71 -2.29
N LEU A 421 -20.68 -11.03 -3.45
CA LEU A 421 -21.59 -9.90 -3.71
C LEU A 421 -23.06 -10.35 -3.69
N GLY A 422 -23.36 -11.52 -4.26
CA GLY A 422 -24.70 -12.11 -4.20
C GLY A 422 -25.15 -12.41 -2.77
N LEU A 423 -24.25 -12.89 -1.90
CA LEU A 423 -24.56 -13.11 -0.49
C LEU A 423 -24.82 -11.79 0.24
N ARG A 424 -24.01 -10.75 -0.01
CA ARG A 424 -24.24 -9.41 0.54
C ARG A 424 -25.61 -8.86 0.16
N ALA A 425 -26.01 -9.03 -1.10
CA ALA A 425 -27.31 -8.59 -1.59
C ALA A 425 -28.48 -9.36 -0.94
N ARG A 426 -28.31 -10.66 -0.67
CA ARG A 426 -29.33 -11.49 0.00
C ARG A 426 -29.40 -11.29 1.51
N ARG A 427 -28.28 -10.89 2.15
CA ARG A 427 -28.18 -10.70 3.61
C ARG A 427 -27.60 -9.32 3.97
N PRO A 428 -28.29 -8.22 3.62
CA PRO A 428 -27.78 -6.87 3.88
C PRO A 428 -27.48 -6.61 5.37
N ASP A 429 -28.29 -7.16 6.29
CA ASP A 429 -28.11 -7.00 7.74
C ASP A 429 -26.83 -7.66 8.28
N ALA A 430 -26.25 -8.61 7.54
CA ALA A 430 -24.96 -9.19 7.90
C ALA A 430 -23.79 -8.27 7.54
N PHE A 431 -23.96 -7.33 6.61
CA PHE A 431 -22.87 -6.51 6.09
C PHE A 431 -23.03 -5.00 6.31
N GLY A 432 -24.24 -4.56 6.71
CA GLY A 432 -24.62 -3.15 6.86
C GLY A 432 -24.01 -2.43 8.07
N ASP A 433 -24.54 -1.23 8.33
CA ASP A 433 -24.07 -0.33 9.38
C ASP A 433 -24.28 -0.86 10.80
N THR A 434 -25.37 -1.61 11.02
CA THR A 434 -25.73 -2.27 12.27
C THR A 434 -25.13 -3.67 12.43
N ALA A 435 -24.36 -4.14 11.45
CA ALA A 435 -23.73 -5.46 11.50
C ALA A 435 -22.70 -5.55 12.63
N THR A 436 -22.38 -6.78 13.05
CA THR A 436 -21.28 -7.03 13.99
C THR A 436 -20.10 -7.69 13.29
N TYR A 437 -18.91 -7.53 13.87
CA TYR A 437 -17.68 -8.17 13.42
C TYR A 437 -17.06 -8.95 14.58
N MET A 438 -16.72 -10.22 14.35
CA MET A 438 -16.07 -11.08 15.33
C MET A 438 -14.92 -11.84 14.68
N ALA A 439 -13.71 -11.69 15.20
CA ALA A 439 -12.59 -12.53 14.80
C ALA A 439 -12.86 -13.99 15.21
N LEU A 440 -12.53 -14.94 14.34
CA LEU A 440 -12.66 -16.37 14.61
C LEU A 440 -11.29 -17.02 14.46
N PRO A 441 -10.49 -17.14 15.53
CA PRO A 441 -9.18 -17.76 15.45
C PRO A 441 -9.30 -19.26 15.21
N ALA A 442 -8.54 -19.78 14.24
CA ALA A 442 -8.32 -21.21 14.10
C ALA A 442 -7.50 -21.75 15.30
N GLN A 443 -7.55 -23.06 15.50
CA GLN A 443 -6.86 -23.77 16.57
C GLN A 443 -6.03 -24.89 15.98
N GLY A 444 -4.77 -25.00 16.38
CA GLY A 444 -3.84 -26.04 15.94
C GLY A 444 -2.53 -25.48 15.37
N PRO A 445 -1.63 -26.36 14.92
CA PRO A 445 -0.26 -26.01 14.52
C PRO A 445 -0.17 -24.99 13.38
N ALA A 446 -1.13 -25.00 12.46
CA ALA A 446 -1.16 -24.11 11.31
C ALA A 446 -2.18 -22.96 11.44
N ALA A 447 -2.67 -22.66 12.66
CA ALA A 447 -3.71 -21.67 12.89
C ALA A 447 -3.38 -20.27 12.31
N ALA A 448 -2.11 -19.86 12.37
CA ALA A 448 -1.65 -18.56 11.86
C ALA A 448 -1.81 -18.37 10.33
N HIS A 449 -2.02 -19.47 9.59
CA HIS A 449 -2.28 -19.47 8.15
C HIS A 449 -3.77 -19.34 7.80
N CYS A 450 -4.68 -19.51 8.75
CA CYS A 450 -6.11 -19.36 8.55
C CYS A 450 -6.59 -18.03 9.14
N LEU A 451 -6.87 -17.05 8.27
CA LEU A 451 -7.55 -15.82 8.68
C LEU A 451 -9.06 -16.03 8.56
N SER A 452 -9.80 -15.80 9.64
CA SER A 452 -11.25 -15.98 9.62
C SER A 452 -12.01 -15.02 10.55
N PHE A 453 -13.23 -14.67 10.15
CA PHE A 453 -14.10 -13.80 10.90
C PHE A 453 -15.58 -14.08 10.61
N ALA A 454 -16.44 -13.78 11.58
CA ALA A 454 -17.89 -13.78 11.44
C ALA A 454 -18.45 -12.36 11.28
N ARG A 455 -19.49 -12.26 10.48
CA ARG A 455 -20.32 -11.06 10.30
C ARG A 455 -21.73 -11.33 10.82
N SER A 456 -22.16 -10.54 11.81
CA SER A 456 -23.47 -10.63 12.48
C SER A 456 -23.86 -12.02 13.00
N GLY A 457 -22.91 -12.94 13.18
CA GLY A 457 -23.20 -14.34 13.53
C GLY A 457 -23.92 -15.13 12.42
N GLU A 458 -23.99 -14.60 11.20
CA GLU A 458 -24.76 -15.14 10.09
C GLU A 458 -23.89 -15.53 8.88
N VAL A 459 -22.70 -14.96 8.77
CA VAL A 459 -21.74 -15.25 7.69
C VAL A 459 -20.35 -15.45 8.29
N VAL A 460 -19.62 -16.46 7.82
CA VAL A 460 -18.20 -16.68 8.17
C VAL A 460 -17.35 -16.63 6.91
N THR A 461 -16.31 -15.81 6.94
CA THR A 461 -15.24 -15.80 5.93
C THR A 461 -14.02 -16.50 6.50
N ALA A 462 -13.39 -17.36 5.71
CA ALA A 462 -12.10 -17.95 6.01
C ALA A 462 -11.20 -17.97 4.77
N VAL A 463 -9.93 -17.60 4.92
CA VAL A 463 -8.95 -17.58 3.83
C VAL A 463 -7.60 -18.13 4.27
N THR A 464 -6.86 -18.70 3.31
CA THR A 464 -5.47 -19.12 3.49
C THR A 464 -4.53 -17.93 3.28
N ARG A 465 -3.64 -17.66 4.23
CA ARG A 465 -2.52 -16.72 4.11
C ARG A 465 -1.18 -17.44 4.25
N LEU A 466 -0.15 -16.89 3.61
CA LEU A 466 1.21 -17.44 3.63
C LEU A 466 1.22 -18.93 3.25
N SER A 467 0.61 -19.22 2.10
CA SER A 467 0.30 -20.60 1.69
C SER A 467 1.55 -21.41 1.31
N LEU A 468 2.65 -20.76 0.89
CA LEU A 468 3.91 -21.45 0.63
C LEU A 468 4.59 -21.84 1.94
N ARG A 469 4.58 -20.95 2.94
CA ARG A 469 5.06 -21.27 4.29
C ARG A 469 4.25 -22.40 4.91
N LEU A 470 2.93 -22.39 4.75
CA LEU A 470 2.05 -23.48 5.17
C LEU A 470 2.46 -24.82 4.54
N ALA A 471 2.68 -24.84 3.22
CA ALA A 471 3.08 -26.05 2.52
C ALA A 471 4.44 -26.57 3.00
N GLN A 472 5.41 -25.67 3.23
CA GLN A 472 6.73 -26.01 3.79
C GLN A 472 6.64 -26.57 5.22
N ALA A 473 5.66 -26.11 6.00
CA ALA A 473 5.40 -26.59 7.36
C ALA A 473 4.60 -27.91 7.42
N GLY A 474 4.30 -28.53 6.27
CA GLY A 474 3.57 -29.80 6.21
C GLY A 474 2.05 -29.66 6.11
N GLY A 475 1.53 -28.51 5.72
CA GLY A 475 0.11 -28.29 5.48
C GLY A 475 -0.71 -28.02 6.75
N TRP A 476 -2.02 -28.24 6.67
CA TRP A 476 -2.97 -27.87 7.73
C TRP A 476 -2.92 -28.74 8.99
N GLN A 477 -2.40 -29.97 8.89
CA GLN A 477 -2.30 -30.91 10.02
C GLN A 477 -3.67 -31.09 10.72
N ASP A 478 -3.71 -31.06 12.05
CA ASP A 478 -4.93 -31.17 12.85
C ASP A 478 -5.62 -29.82 13.10
N THR A 479 -5.30 -28.77 12.33
CA THR A 479 -5.85 -27.42 12.49
C THR A 479 -7.35 -27.38 12.20
N ARG A 480 -8.11 -26.74 13.09
CA ARG A 480 -9.58 -26.63 13.03
C ARG A 480 -10.00 -25.17 13.16
N LEU A 481 -11.10 -24.82 12.51
CA LEU A 481 -11.80 -23.56 12.71
C LEU A 481 -13.06 -23.82 13.56
N PRO A 482 -13.08 -23.38 14.84
CA PRO A 482 -14.30 -23.36 15.62
C PRO A 482 -15.36 -22.47 14.96
N LEU A 483 -16.59 -22.95 14.86
CA LEU A 483 -17.71 -22.22 14.27
C LEU A 483 -18.71 -21.81 15.36
N PRO A 484 -19.38 -20.65 15.23
CA PRO A 484 -20.45 -20.29 16.15
C PRO A 484 -21.61 -21.31 16.11
N PRO A 485 -22.44 -21.39 17.17
CA PRO A 485 -23.53 -22.36 17.23
C PRO A 485 -24.50 -22.28 16.03
N GLY A 486 -24.73 -23.42 15.39
CA GLY A 486 -25.62 -23.57 14.25
C GLY A 486 -24.99 -24.43 13.14
N ARG A 487 -25.74 -24.56 12.05
CA ARG A 487 -25.29 -25.24 10.83
C ARG A 487 -24.86 -24.19 9.81
N TRP A 488 -23.71 -24.44 9.17
CA TRP A 488 -23.05 -23.50 8.27
C TRP A 488 -22.90 -24.14 6.90
N ALA A 489 -23.57 -23.60 5.88
CA ALA A 489 -23.47 -24.09 4.51
C ALA A 489 -22.40 -23.30 3.75
N ASP A 490 -21.59 -24.00 2.97
CA ASP A 490 -20.60 -23.37 2.10
C ASP A 490 -21.27 -22.85 0.82
N VAL A 491 -21.25 -21.53 0.63
CA VAL A 491 -21.89 -20.91 -0.54
C VAL A 491 -21.01 -20.94 -1.79
N LEU A 492 -19.70 -21.19 -1.64
CA LEU A 492 -18.78 -21.41 -2.76
C LEU A 492 -18.79 -22.88 -3.21
N GLU A 493 -19.18 -23.80 -2.34
CA GLU A 493 -19.26 -25.24 -2.61
C GLU A 493 -20.60 -25.84 -2.16
N PRO A 494 -21.65 -25.76 -3.00
CA PRO A 494 -22.98 -26.25 -2.67
C PRO A 494 -23.00 -27.71 -2.23
N GLY A 495 -23.71 -27.99 -1.14
CA GLY A 495 -23.83 -29.32 -0.55
C GLY A 495 -22.85 -29.59 0.61
N ARG A 496 -21.80 -28.79 0.76
CA ARG A 496 -20.90 -28.85 1.92
C ARG A 496 -21.46 -28.04 3.08
N ALA A 497 -21.47 -28.63 4.28
CA ALA A 497 -21.92 -27.96 5.50
C ALA A 497 -21.14 -28.42 6.73
N PHE A 498 -21.03 -27.54 7.71
CA PHE A 498 -20.27 -27.75 8.95
C PHE A 498 -21.10 -27.38 10.18
N THR A 499 -20.80 -28.02 11.31
CA THR A 499 -21.45 -27.75 12.60
C THR A 499 -20.41 -27.83 13.71
N GLY A 500 -20.37 -26.82 14.59
CA GLY A 500 -19.46 -26.74 15.74
C GLY A 500 -18.00 -26.42 15.38
N HIS A 501 -17.40 -27.13 14.42
CA HIS A 501 -16.10 -26.80 13.86
C HIS A 501 -15.93 -27.35 12.45
N ALA A 502 -14.96 -26.83 11.70
CA ALA A 502 -14.49 -27.37 10.43
C ALA A 502 -13.01 -27.75 10.56
N ARG A 503 -12.58 -28.90 10.02
CA ARG A 503 -11.15 -29.11 9.78
C ARG A 503 -10.73 -28.17 8.66
N VAL A 504 -9.64 -27.43 8.86
CA VAL A 504 -9.25 -26.40 7.89
C VAL A 504 -8.83 -27.02 6.56
N GLU A 505 -8.25 -28.22 6.61
CA GLU A 505 -7.94 -29.03 5.42
C GLU A 505 -9.19 -29.36 4.58
N GLU A 506 -10.30 -29.76 5.23
CA GLU A 506 -11.58 -30.05 4.56
C GLU A 506 -12.28 -28.76 4.09
N LEU A 507 -12.14 -27.68 4.86
CA LEU A 507 -12.69 -26.36 4.52
C LEU A 507 -12.08 -25.81 3.24
N PHE A 508 -10.78 -26.05 3.03
CA PHE A 508 -10.02 -25.53 1.90
C PHE A 508 -9.63 -26.60 0.86
N GLU A 509 -10.30 -27.76 0.86
CA GLU A 509 -9.98 -28.89 -0.02
C GLU A 509 -9.99 -28.49 -1.51
N ARG A 510 -10.97 -27.68 -1.93
CA ARG A 510 -11.16 -27.28 -3.33
C ARG A 510 -10.67 -25.85 -3.63
N LEU A 511 -10.98 -24.91 -2.74
CA LEU A 511 -10.58 -23.51 -2.84
C LEU A 511 -9.77 -23.12 -1.60
N PRO A 512 -8.77 -22.25 -1.69
CA PRO A 512 -7.98 -21.77 -0.56
C PRO A 512 -8.75 -20.75 0.29
N VAL A 513 -10.06 -20.63 0.05
CA VAL A 513 -11.00 -19.69 0.65
C VAL A 513 -12.36 -20.36 0.83
N ALA A 514 -13.09 -19.96 1.87
CA ALA A 514 -14.43 -20.43 2.15
C ALA A 514 -15.32 -19.26 2.62
N LEU A 515 -16.57 -19.29 2.18
CA LEU A 515 -17.60 -18.37 2.62
C LEU A 515 -18.79 -19.21 3.07
N LEU A 516 -19.10 -19.14 4.35
CA LEU A 516 -20.16 -19.93 4.96
C LEU A 516 -21.33 -19.02 5.32
N GLU A 517 -22.55 -19.46 5.06
CA GLU A 517 -23.75 -18.82 5.58
C GLU A 517 -24.45 -19.72 6.60
N ARG A 518 -24.99 -19.10 7.65
CA ARG A 518 -25.79 -19.79 8.63
C ARG A 518 -27.10 -20.22 8.01
N VAL A 519 -27.43 -21.49 8.10
CA VAL A 519 -28.71 -22.04 7.66
C VAL A 519 -29.54 -22.46 8.87
N GLY A 520 -30.86 -22.31 8.78
CA GLY A 520 -31.78 -22.85 9.78
C GLY A 520 -31.61 -24.36 9.91
N GLU A 521 -31.95 -24.89 11.09
CA GLU A 521 -31.94 -26.33 11.36
C GLU A 521 -32.81 -27.12 10.36
#